data_AF-J9BBS3-F1
#
_entry.id   AF-J9BBS3-F1
#
_cell.length_a   1.000
_cell.length_b   1.000
_cell.length_c   1.000
_cell.angle_alpha   90.00
_cell.angle_beta   90.00
_cell.angle_gamma   90.00
#
_symmetry.space_group_name_H-M   'P 1'
#
loop_
_entity.id
_entity.type
_entity.pdbx_description
1 polymer ?
#
loop_
_entity_poly.entity_id
_entity_poly.type
_entity_poly.pdbx_seq_one_letter_code
_entity_poly.pdbx_strand_id
1 'polypeptide(L)'
;MVITIRLAYGTDEKRQTILLHRGLPVSALSNRMLDKIVHRKRGSARSTKKKTTRKGKSVGKEAEKSDDASTHKITEYFPLRRSSRKTEKQLEQEERDAMANAILTGSNEEFLEIFECEEKGRGIRTLRNFQKNEFVVEYKDETPYKGRLINHSVIRPNLKTKVIELNGSKHLILIAKRDIDIGEELLYDYGDRTPCTVAENPWLLNS
;
A
#
# COMPACT_ATOMS: atom_id res chain seq x y z
N MET A 1 -11.22 -3.49 -39.11
CA MET A 1 -10.40 -4.27 -40.07
C MET A 1 -10.89 -5.70 -39.93
N VAL A 2 -11.33 -6.36 -41.00
CA VAL A 2 -11.79 -7.76 -40.91
C VAL A 2 -10.57 -8.64 -41.07
N ILE A 3 -10.27 -9.48 -40.09
CA ILE A 3 -9.20 -10.46 -40.18
C ILE A 3 -9.87 -11.84 -40.18
N THR A 4 -9.60 -12.61 -41.23
CA THR A 4 -10.10 -13.98 -41.37
C THR A 4 -8.96 -14.92 -41.02
N ILE A 5 -9.15 -15.73 -39.98
CA ILE A 5 -8.12 -16.65 -39.52
C ILE A 5 -8.56 -18.06 -39.89
N ARG A 6 -7.69 -18.81 -40.57
CA ARG A 6 -7.85 -20.25 -40.80
C ARG A 6 -7.24 -20.98 -39.61
N LEU A 7 -8.07 -21.69 -38.86
CA LEU A 7 -7.61 -22.56 -37.78
C LEU A 7 -7.78 -24.01 -38.25
N ALA A 8 -6.67 -24.74 -38.32
CA ALA A 8 -6.68 -26.15 -38.68
C ALA A 8 -6.86 -26.99 -37.41
N TYR A 9 -7.95 -27.75 -37.35
CA TYR A 9 -8.21 -28.74 -36.31
C TYR A 9 -8.42 -30.10 -36.95
N GLY A 10 -7.33 -30.87 -37.11
CA GLY A 10 -7.40 -32.19 -37.74
C GLY A 10 -7.77 -32.12 -39.22
N THR A 11 -8.62 -33.04 -39.69
CA THR A 11 -8.99 -33.22 -41.12
C THR A 11 -10.12 -32.32 -41.61
N ASP A 12 -10.63 -31.40 -40.79
CA ASP A 12 -11.73 -30.50 -41.16
C ASP A 12 -11.31 -29.03 -41.05
N GLU A 13 -11.37 -28.30 -42.17
CA GLU A 13 -11.02 -26.87 -42.25
C GLU A 13 -12.26 -26.01 -41.98
N LYS A 14 -12.32 -25.38 -40.79
CA LYS A 14 -13.34 -24.36 -40.49
C LYS A 14 -12.76 -22.96 -40.57
N ARG A 15 -13.42 -22.09 -41.34
CA ARG A 15 -13.07 -20.67 -41.50
C ARG A 15 -13.87 -19.84 -40.51
N GLN A 16 -13.18 -19.04 -39.69
CA GLN A 16 -13.82 -18.12 -38.75
C GLN A 16 -13.40 -16.69 -39.09
N THR A 17 -14.40 -15.82 -39.28
CA THR A 17 -14.21 -14.43 -39.70
C THR A 17 -14.49 -13.53 -38.51
N ILE A 18 -13.52 -12.72 -38.09
CA ILE A 18 -13.65 -11.85 -36.91
C ILE A 18 -13.57 -10.38 -37.36
N LEU A 19 -14.58 -9.60 -36.96
CA LEU A 19 -14.67 -8.15 -37.19
C LEU A 19 -13.95 -7.41 -36.05
N LEU A 20 -12.75 -6.88 -36.31
CA LEU A 20 -12.10 -5.96 -35.37
C LEU A 20 -12.60 -4.54 -35.62
N HIS A 21 -13.34 -3.99 -34.65
CA HIS A 21 -13.71 -2.57 -34.63
C HIS A 21 -12.45 -1.71 -34.42
N ARG A 22 -12.29 -0.69 -35.27
CA ARG A 22 -11.19 0.26 -35.20
C ARG A 22 -11.41 1.22 -34.04
N GLY A 23 -10.37 1.44 -33.22
CA GLY A 23 -10.20 2.62 -32.38
C GLY A 23 -10.73 2.50 -30.96
N LEU A 24 -9.86 2.11 -30.03
CA LEU A 24 -10.02 2.40 -28.61
C LEU A 24 -9.15 3.62 -28.27
N PRO A 25 -9.73 4.75 -27.81
CA PRO A 25 -8.95 5.83 -27.20
C PRO A 25 -8.50 5.42 -25.79
N VAL A 26 -7.27 5.78 -25.43
CA VAL A 26 -6.61 5.51 -24.13
C VAL A 26 -7.14 6.44 -23.02
N SER A 27 -8.46 6.50 -22.82
CA SER A 27 -9.06 7.35 -21.79
C SER A 27 -10.27 6.72 -21.09
N ALA A 28 -10.26 5.39 -20.93
CA ALA A 28 -11.28 4.67 -20.18
C ALA A 28 -10.70 4.08 -18.90
N LEU A 29 -10.33 4.94 -17.95
CA LEU A 29 -10.29 4.62 -16.53
C LEU A 29 -11.07 5.71 -15.77
N SER A 30 -12.27 5.32 -15.34
CA SER A 30 -13.07 5.86 -14.24
C SER A 30 -12.70 7.24 -13.69
N ASN A 31 -13.59 8.20 -13.87
CA ASN A 31 -13.89 9.20 -12.85
C ASN A 31 -15.39 9.22 -12.59
N ARG A 32 -15.84 8.33 -11.71
CA ARG A 32 -17.09 8.50 -10.98
C ARG A 32 -16.81 9.56 -9.91
N MET A 33 -17.68 10.57 -9.83
CA MET A 33 -17.72 11.65 -8.82
C MET A 33 -16.87 12.90 -9.09
N LEU A 34 -17.26 13.68 -10.10
CA LEU A 34 -17.27 15.14 -9.98
C LEU A 34 -18.73 15.61 -9.91
N ASP A 35 -19.30 15.53 -8.71
CA ASP A 35 -20.52 16.25 -8.34
C ASP A 35 -20.52 16.49 -6.82
N LYS A 36 -20.01 17.66 -6.42
CA LYS A 36 -20.42 18.34 -5.18
C LYS A 36 -20.55 19.83 -5.45
N ILE A 37 -21.60 20.14 -6.20
CA ILE A 37 -22.24 21.45 -6.19
C ILE A 37 -22.70 21.76 -4.76
N VAL A 38 -22.28 22.93 -4.31
CA VAL A 38 -22.71 23.67 -3.13
C VAL A 38 -24.21 23.47 -2.86
N HIS A 39 -24.56 22.85 -1.73
CA HIS A 39 -25.91 22.92 -1.15
C HIS A 39 -25.83 23.46 0.27
N ARG A 40 -26.09 24.78 0.39
CA ARG A 40 -26.63 25.42 1.59
C ARG A 40 -28.07 24.92 1.79
N LYS A 41 -28.40 24.37 2.96
CA LYS A 41 -29.72 24.50 3.60
C LYS A 41 -29.54 24.28 5.10
N ARG A 42 -29.67 25.35 5.89
CA ARG A 42 -30.88 25.79 6.60
C ARG A 42 -31.27 24.80 7.71
N GLY A 43 -31.22 25.29 8.95
CA GLY A 43 -31.52 24.52 10.14
C GLY A 43 -32.98 24.09 10.23
N SER A 44 -33.23 23.15 11.15
CA SER A 44 -34.52 22.98 11.79
C SER A 44 -34.37 22.31 13.15
N ALA A 45 -34.95 22.99 14.14
CA ALA A 45 -35.48 22.58 15.43
C ALA A 45 -35.01 21.28 16.14
N ARG A 46 -34.40 21.52 17.30
CA ARG A 46 -34.62 20.92 18.63
C ARG A 46 -35.76 19.88 18.72
N SER A 47 -35.41 18.65 19.09
CA SER A 47 -36.31 17.69 19.72
C SER A 47 -35.58 16.97 20.87
N THR A 48 -36.02 17.27 22.08
CA THR A 48 -35.66 16.59 23.32
C THR A 48 -36.29 15.20 23.36
N LYS A 49 -35.51 14.14 23.58
CA LYS A 49 -36.09 12.83 23.97
C LYS A 49 -35.22 12.07 24.97
N LYS A 50 -35.54 12.35 26.24
CA LYS A 50 -35.74 11.45 27.39
C LYS A 50 -34.88 10.17 27.44
N LYS A 51 -33.87 10.22 28.32
CA LYS A 51 -33.17 9.05 28.89
C LYS A 51 -34.12 8.34 29.85
N THR A 52 -34.62 7.16 29.50
CA THR A 52 -35.32 6.27 30.44
C THR A 52 -34.37 5.15 30.86
N THR A 53 -33.75 5.31 32.03
CA THR A 53 -33.18 4.21 32.79
C THR A 53 -34.33 3.37 33.35
N ARG A 54 -34.47 2.11 32.90
CA ARG A 54 -35.30 1.12 33.59
C ARG A 54 -34.39 0.15 34.32
N LYS A 55 -34.23 0.42 35.61
CA LYS A 55 -33.75 -0.52 36.63
C LYS A 55 -34.95 -1.41 36.96
N GLY A 56 -34.90 -2.68 36.53
CA GLY A 56 -35.92 -3.68 36.84
C GLY A 56 -35.26 -4.85 37.56
N LYS A 57 -35.35 -4.84 38.89
CA LYS A 57 -35.01 -5.97 39.75
C LYS A 57 -36.25 -6.85 39.82
N SER A 58 -36.21 -8.04 39.22
CA SER A 58 -37.24 -9.06 39.39
C SER A 58 -36.60 -10.31 39.96
N VAL A 59 -36.82 -10.50 41.26
CA VAL A 59 -36.71 -11.79 41.95
C VAL A 59 -37.79 -12.70 41.36
N GLY A 60 -37.40 -13.89 40.93
CA GLY A 60 -38.31 -14.85 40.32
C GLY A 60 -37.74 -16.27 40.36
N LYS A 61 -38.08 -16.97 41.44
CA LYS A 61 -38.22 -18.42 41.65
C LYS A 61 -37.49 -19.37 40.68
N GLU A 62 -36.58 -20.13 41.29
CA GLU A 62 -36.13 -21.43 40.78
C GLU A 62 -37.36 -22.35 40.60
N ALA A 63 -37.53 -22.82 39.38
CA ALA A 63 -38.40 -23.93 39.04
C ALA A 63 -37.51 -24.98 38.39
N GLU A 64 -37.31 -26.09 39.09
CA GLU A 64 -36.68 -27.28 38.55
C GLU A 64 -37.45 -27.74 37.31
N LYS A 65 -36.72 -27.97 36.21
CA LYS A 65 -37.24 -28.64 35.02
C LYS A 65 -36.41 -29.88 34.77
N SER A 66 -37.15 -30.97 34.68
CA SER A 66 -36.80 -32.33 34.29
C SER A 66 -35.73 -32.46 33.21
N ASP A 67 -34.93 -33.52 33.35
CA ASP A 67 -33.99 -34.06 32.36
C ASP A 67 -34.64 -34.18 30.98
N ASP A 68 -34.37 -33.19 30.13
CA ASP A 68 -34.70 -33.23 28.70
C ASP A 68 -33.38 -33.20 27.93
N ALA A 69 -33.24 -34.16 27.01
CA ALA A 69 -31.98 -34.53 26.38
C ALA A 69 -31.21 -33.29 25.91
N SER A 70 -29.97 -33.16 26.41
CA SER A 70 -28.96 -32.16 26.06
C SER A 70 -28.98 -31.80 24.57
N THR A 71 -29.80 -30.81 24.21
CA THR A 71 -29.95 -30.37 22.83
C THR A 71 -28.79 -29.42 22.56
N HIS A 72 -27.66 -29.97 22.12
CA HIS A 72 -26.48 -29.18 21.76
C HIS A 72 -26.89 -28.07 20.79
N LYS A 73 -26.46 -26.84 21.07
CA LYS A 73 -26.73 -25.74 20.14
C LYS A 73 -26.08 -26.11 18.81
N ILE A 74 -26.81 -25.97 17.70
CA ILE A 74 -26.28 -26.22 16.34
C ILE A 74 -24.94 -25.49 16.09
N THR A 75 -24.73 -24.33 16.74
CA THR A 75 -23.48 -23.55 16.69
C THR A 75 -22.26 -24.25 17.33
N GLU A 76 -22.47 -25.29 18.13
CA GLU A 76 -21.40 -26.15 18.66
C GLU A 76 -20.88 -27.11 17.58
N TYR A 77 -21.77 -27.56 16.70
CA TYR A 77 -21.42 -28.46 15.59
C TYR A 77 -20.91 -27.72 14.35
N PHE A 78 -21.30 -26.45 14.17
CA PHE A 78 -20.88 -25.62 13.04
C PHE A 78 -20.25 -24.31 13.53
N PRO A 79 -18.91 -24.14 13.38
CA PRO A 79 -18.26 -22.88 13.74
C PRO A 79 -18.82 -21.75 12.87
N LEU A 80 -19.28 -20.68 13.53
CA LEU A 80 -19.77 -19.50 12.83
C LEU A 80 -18.66 -18.92 11.95
N ARG A 81 -18.84 -19.02 10.62
CA ARG A 81 -18.01 -18.28 9.66
C ARG A 81 -18.26 -16.79 9.84
N ARG A 82 -17.30 -16.08 10.45
CA ARG A 82 -17.29 -14.62 10.44
C ARG A 82 -16.70 -14.13 9.12
N SER A 83 -17.20 -13.01 8.62
CA SER A 83 -16.67 -12.37 7.42
C SER A 83 -15.22 -11.96 7.64
N SER A 84 -14.36 -12.27 6.67
CA SER A 84 -12.97 -11.77 6.62
C SER A 84 -12.85 -10.32 6.16
N ARG A 85 -13.99 -9.63 5.94
CA ARG A 85 -14.00 -8.26 5.44
C ARG A 85 -13.43 -7.30 6.49
N LYS A 86 -12.38 -6.58 6.11
CA LYS A 86 -11.81 -5.48 6.88
C LYS A 86 -12.36 -4.15 6.40
N THR A 87 -12.45 -3.19 7.31
CA THR A 87 -12.75 -1.79 6.96
C THR A 87 -11.51 -1.11 6.41
N GLU A 88 -11.67 -0.07 5.60
CA GLU A 88 -10.56 0.73 5.06
C GLU A 88 -9.64 1.25 6.16
N LYS A 89 -10.20 1.82 7.24
CA LYS A 89 -9.43 2.29 8.39
C LYS A 89 -8.61 1.18 9.08
N GLN A 90 -9.12 -0.05 9.13
CA GLN A 90 -8.36 -1.18 9.67
C GLN A 90 -7.20 -1.55 8.75
N LEU A 91 -7.41 -1.57 7.44
CA LEU A 91 -6.34 -1.84 6.47
C LEU A 91 -5.23 -0.78 6.54
N GLU A 92 -5.60 0.51 6.56
CA GLU A 92 -4.62 1.59 6.69
C GLU A 92 -3.81 1.54 7.99
N GLN A 93 -4.45 1.10 9.08
CA GLN A 93 -3.77 0.95 10.36
C GLN A 93 -2.80 -0.23 10.31
N GLU A 94 -3.22 -1.37 9.78
CA GLU A 94 -2.36 -2.54 9.59
C GLU A 94 -1.15 -2.24 8.70
N GLU A 95 -1.33 -1.46 7.62
CA GLU A 95 -0.24 -1.02 6.76
C GLU A 95 0.72 -0.08 7.50
N ARG A 96 0.21 0.86 8.30
CA ARG A 96 1.04 1.74 9.14
C ARG A 96 1.83 0.95 10.18
N ASP A 97 1.19 -0.01 10.83
CA ASP A 97 1.82 -0.83 11.87
C ASP A 97 2.88 -1.76 11.26
N ALA A 98 2.60 -2.36 10.10
CA ALA A 98 3.57 -3.16 9.34
C ALA A 98 4.80 -2.34 8.95
N MET A 99 4.59 -1.11 8.45
CA MET A 99 5.67 -0.19 8.10
C MET A 99 6.49 0.20 9.34
N ALA A 100 5.84 0.52 10.46
CA ALA A 100 6.51 0.85 11.71
C ALA A 100 7.39 -0.30 12.23
N ASN A 101 6.86 -1.53 12.18
CA ASN A 101 7.60 -2.73 12.58
C ASN A 101 8.81 -2.96 11.67
N ALA A 102 8.66 -2.80 10.35
CA ALA A 102 9.77 -2.96 9.40
C ALA A 102 10.90 -1.93 9.61
N ILE A 103 10.55 -0.69 9.98
CA ILE A 103 11.52 0.36 10.32
C ILE A 103 12.29 -0.01 11.59
N LEU A 104 11.58 -0.49 12.61
CA LEU A 104 12.19 -0.85 13.90
C LEU A 104 13.09 -2.08 13.79
N THR A 105 12.67 -3.09 13.03
CA THR A 105 13.45 -4.33 12.85
C THR A 105 14.58 -4.18 11.82
N GLY A 106 14.48 -3.22 10.90
CA GLY A 106 15.44 -3.09 9.80
C GLY A 106 15.37 -4.26 8.81
N SER A 107 14.20 -4.90 8.67
CA SER A 107 14.04 -6.17 7.95
C SER A 107 14.51 -6.15 6.50
N ASN A 108 14.58 -4.99 5.87
CA ASN A 108 14.96 -4.89 4.46
C ASN A 108 16.46 -4.83 4.20
N GLU A 109 17.29 -4.57 5.22
CA GLU A 109 18.73 -4.36 5.02
C GLU A 109 19.50 -5.59 4.53
N GLU A 110 18.95 -6.78 4.77
CA GLU A 110 19.45 -8.04 4.24
C GLU A 110 19.29 -8.14 2.72
N PHE A 111 18.31 -7.44 2.14
CA PHE A 111 18.03 -7.43 0.70
C PHE A 111 18.70 -6.27 -0.04
N LEU A 112 19.69 -5.63 0.58
CA LEU A 112 20.45 -4.53 0.00
C LEU A 112 21.91 -4.94 -0.12
N GLU A 113 22.48 -4.76 -1.31
CA GLU A 113 23.87 -5.07 -1.58
C GLU A 113 24.65 -3.78 -1.85
N ILE A 114 25.81 -3.65 -1.22
CA ILE A 114 26.75 -2.57 -1.54
C ILE A 114 27.51 -2.98 -2.79
N PHE A 115 27.51 -2.14 -3.81
CA PHE A 115 28.29 -2.34 -5.02
C PHE A 115 29.18 -1.13 -5.29
N GLU A 116 30.22 -1.32 -6.09
CA GLU A 116 31.08 -0.24 -6.55
C GLU A 116 30.62 0.24 -7.94
N CYS A 117 30.33 1.53 -8.04
CA CYS A 117 30.00 2.24 -9.26
C CYS A 117 31.24 3.00 -9.73
N GLU A 118 31.66 2.78 -10.97
CA GLU A 118 32.88 3.37 -11.53
C GLU A 118 32.91 4.90 -11.43
N GLU A 119 31.75 5.56 -11.61
CA GLU A 119 31.66 7.02 -11.62
C GLU A 119 31.29 7.63 -10.27
N LYS A 120 30.49 6.91 -9.46
CA LYS A 120 29.87 7.46 -8.23
C LYS A 120 30.51 6.93 -6.93
N GLY A 121 31.39 5.94 -7.01
CA GLY A 121 31.94 5.25 -5.84
C GLY A 121 30.98 4.20 -5.32
N ARG A 122 30.79 4.10 -4.00
CA ARG A 122 29.91 3.08 -3.40
C ARG A 122 28.44 3.41 -3.67
N GLY A 123 27.65 2.40 -4.02
CA GLY A 123 26.21 2.51 -4.22
C GLY A 123 25.47 1.30 -3.63
N ILE A 124 24.14 1.33 -3.69
CA ILE A 124 23.29 0.22 -3.26
C ILE A 124 22.46 -0.32 -4.41
N ARG A 125 22.41 -1.66 -4.50
CA ARG A 125 21.48 -2.39 -5.36
C ARG A 125 20.52 -3.23 -4.53
N THR A 126 19.35 -3.49 -5.10
CA THR A 126 18.34 -4.35 -4.51
C THR A 126 18.62 -5.83 -4.81
N LEU A 127 18.37 -6.70 -3.84
CA LEU A 127 18.37 -8.16 -4.01
C LEU A 127 16.96 -8.75 -4.12
N ARG A 128 15.93 -7.91 -3.97
CA ARG A 128 14.51 -8.26 -4.13
C ARG A 128 13.75 -7.17 -4.90
N ASN A 129 12.61 -7.52 -5.47
CA ASN A 129 11.70 -6.52 -6.02
C ASN A 129 11.04 -5.72 -4.89
N PHE A 130 10.83 -4.43 -5.15
CA PHE A 130 10.02 -3.54 -4.30
C PHE A 130 8.86 -2.99 -5.12
N GLN A 131 7.68 -2.96 -4.51
CA GLN A 131 6.49 -2.36 -5.11
C GLN A 131 6.47 -0.85 -4.86
N LYS A 132 5.80 -0.10 -5.73
CA LYS A 132 5.56 1.33 -5.52
C LYS A 132 4.91 1.57 -4.15
N ASN A 133 5.41 2.60 -3.47
CA ASN A 133 5.04 2.99 -2.10
C ASN A 133 5.46 2.02 -0.98
N GLU A 134 6.24 0.99 -1.28
CA GLU A 134 6.81 0.11 -0.26
C GLU A 134 7.99 0.77 0.47
N PHE A 135 8.12 0.50 1.77
CA PHE A 135 9.30 0.89 2.55
C PHE A 135 10.53 0.15 2.04
N VAL A 136 11.62 0.87 1.81
CA VAL A 136 12.89 0.28 1.33
C VAL A 136 13.92 0.30 2.44
N VAL A 137 14.33 1.47 2.91
CA VAL A 137 15.37 1.59 3.95
C VAL A 137 15.18 2.85 4.78
N GLU A 138 15.71 2.84 6.00
CA GLU A 138 15.81 4.03 6.82
C GLU A 138 17.15 4.74 6.59
N TYR A 139 17.12 6.08 6.59
CA TYR A 139 18.32 6.90 6.52
C TYR A 139 18.95 6.98 7.93
N LYS A 140 19.77 5.98 8.26
CA LYS A 140 20.49 5.80 9.54
C LYS A 140 22.01 5.85 9.35
N ASP A 141 22.78 5.72 10.43
CA ASP A 141 24.25 5.70 10.40
C ASP A 141 24.81 4.51 9.61
N GLU A 142 25.91 4.72 8.88
CA GLU A 142 26.43 3.79 7.85
C GLU A 142 26.84 2.41 8.38
N THR A 143 27.07 2.25 9.68
CA THR A 143 27.43 0.96 10.27
C THR A 143 26.53 0.72 11.47
N PRO A 144 25.68 -0.32 11.47
CA PRO A 144 25.54 -1.40 10.49
C PRO A 144 24.64 -1.10 9.27
N TYR A 145 24.04 0.09 9.17
CA TYR A 145 22.95 0.38 8.23
C TYR A 145 23.45 0.88 6.86
N LYS A 146 22.77 0.48 5.79
CA LYS A 146 23.26 0.79 4.42
C LYS A 146 22.72 2.11 3.87
N GLY A 147 21.65 2.68 4.45
CA GLY A 147 20.90 3.80 3.85
C GLY A 147 21.70 5.04 3.40
N ARG A 148 22.85 5.35 4.03
CA ARG A 148 23.73 6.48 3.65
C ARG A 148 24.55 6.28 2.37
N LEU A 149 24.61 5.07 1.84
CA LEU A 149 25.33 4.73 0.61
C LEU A 149 24.45 4.82 -0.64
N ILE A 150 23.21 5.29 -0.51
CA ILE A 150 22.31 5.44 -1.65
C ILE A 150 22.70 6.68 -2.42
N ASN A 151 22.95 6.51 -3.71
CA ASN A 151 23.41 7.57 -4.60
C ASN A 151 22.29 8.54 -4.99
N HIS A 152 22.72 9.66 -5.57
CA HIS A 152 21.84 10.69 -6.08
C HIS A 152 21.40 10.46 -7.53
N SER A 153 20.15 10.87 -7.83
CA SER A 153 19.67 11.17 -9.18
C SER A 153 18.44 12.07 -9.13
N VAL A 154 18.40 13.08 -10.00
CA VAL A 154 17.25 13.95 -10.25
C VAL A 154 16.42 13.42 -11.42
N ILE A 155 17.10 12.93 -12.46
CA ILE A 155 16.48 12.52 -13.72
C ILE A 155 15.75 11.19 -13.54
N ARG A 156 16.35 10.22 -12.84
CA ARG A 156 15.81 8.86 -12.68
C ARG A 156 15.79 8.34 -11.23
N PRO A 157 15.27 9.09 -10.24
CA PRO A 157 15.13 8.57 -8.90
C PRO A 157 14.08 7.47 -8.84
N ASN A 158 14.39 6.36 -8.16
CA ASN A 158 13.44 5.30 -7.85
C ASN A 158 12.99 5.33 -6.39
N LEU A 159 13.60 6.15 -5.54
CA LEU A 159 13.21 6.36 -4.16
C LEU A 159 12.68 7.78 -3.92
N LYS A 160 11.88 7.91 -2.86
CA LYS A 160 11.40 9.19 -2.30
C LYS A 160 11.61 9.20 -0.79
N THR A 161 11.96 10.35 -0.23
CA THR A 161 12.08 10.55 1.21
C THR A 161 10.71 10.77 1.85
N LYS A 162 10.51 10.24 3.05
CA LYS A 162 9.35 10.50 3.90
C LYS A 162 9.79 10.52 5.35
N VAL A 163 9.34 11.51 6.12
CA VAL A 163 9.53 11.55 7.57
C VAL A 163 8.35 10.86 8.23
N ILE A 164 8.62 9.93 9.14
CA ILE A 164 7.62 9.26 9.97
C ILE A 164 7.98 9.46 11.43
N GLU A 165 6.99 9.75 12.26
CA GLU A 165 7.16 9.84 13.71
C GLU A 165 6.72 8.52 14.35
N LEU A 166 7.66 7.81 14.99
CA LEU A 166 7.42 6.55 15.70
C LEU A 166 7.95 6.70 17.13
N ASN A 167 7.13 6.36 18.13
CA ASN A 167 7.52 6.42 19.55
C ASN A 167 8.10 7.79 19.99
N GLY A 168 7.63 8.89 19.37
CA GLY A 168 8.12 10.25 19.66
C GLY A 168 9.47 10.60 18.99
N SER A 169 10.02 9.71 18.16
CA SER A 169 11.24 9.96 17.38
C SER A 169 10.91 10.08 15.89
N LYS A 170 11.61 10.98 15.19
CA LYS A 170 11.44 11.18 13.75
C LYS A 170 12.42 10.30 12.98
N HIS A 171 11.89 9.43 12.15
CA HIS A 171 12.62 8.53 11.27
C HIS A 171 12.53 9.05 9.84
N LEU A 172 13.68 9.29 9.21
CA LEU A 172 13.73 9.61 7.79
C LEU A 172 13.82 8.30 7.01
N ILE A 173 12.80 7.99 6.23
CA ILE A 173 12.73 6.74 5.46
C ILE A 173 12.74 7.02 3.97
N LEU A 174 13.19 6.02 3.22
CA LEU A 174 13.13 5.96 1.78
C LEU A 174 12.08 4.95 1.36
N ILE A 175 11.16 5.42 0.51
CA ILE A 175 10.05 4.65 -0.04
C ILE A 175 10.24 4.50 -1.54
N ALA A 176 9.85 3.37 -2.10
CA ALA A 176 9.82 3.16 -3.54
C ALA A 176 8.85 4.15 -4.23
N LYS A 177 9.37 4.94 -5.17
CA LYS A 177 8.62 5.89 -6.01
C LYS A 177 7.86 5.18 -7.13
N ARG A 178 8.39 4.04 -7.59
CA ARG A 178 7.87 3.13 -8.61
C ARG A 178 8.22 1.70 -8.21
N ASP A 179 7.77 0.73 -8.98
CA ASP A 179 8.26 -0.64 -8.85
C ASP A 179 9.76 -0.69 -9.20
N ILE A 180 10.53 -1.41 -8.39
CA ILE A 180 11.99 -1.54 -8.49
C ILE A 180 12.30 -3.02 -8.64
N ASP A 181 13.00 -3.38 -9.70
CA ASP A 181 13.42 -4.75 -9.96
C ASP A 181 14.70 -5.11 -9.21
N ILE A 182 15.01 -6.41 -9.17
CA ILE A 182 16.22 -6.95 -8.55
C ILE A 182 17.44 -6.48 -9.34
N GLY A 183 18.49 -6.07 -8.63
CA GLY A 183 19.75 -5.62 -9.21
C GLY A 183 19.74 -4.16 -9.66
N GLU A 184 18.60 -3.47 -9.59
CA GLU A 184 18.55 -2.03 -9.86
C GLU A 184 19.29 -1.24 -8.79
N GLU A 185 20.03 -0.21 -9.20
CA GLU A 185 20.64 0.75 -8.28
C GLU A 185 19.57 1.63 -7.62
N LEU A 186 19.64 1.76 -6.29
CA LEU A 186 18.80 2.67 -5.54
C LEU A 186 19.30 4.11 -5.65
N LEU A 187 18.41 5.01 -6.02
CA LEU A 187 18.69 6.42 -6.30
C LEU A 187 17.60 7.32 -5.74
N TYR A 188 17.98 8.42 -5.08
CA TYR A 188 17.04 9.45 -4.62
C TYR A 188 17.53 10.87 -4.88
N ASP A 189 16.59 11.82 -4.93
CA ASP A 189 16.92 13.24 -5.02
C ASP A 189 17.37 13.74 -3.64
N TYR A 190 18.62 14.21 -3.55
CA TYR A 190 19.22 14.73 -2.31
C TYR A 190 18.58 16.06 -1.90
N GLY A 191 17.99 16.80 -2.85
CA GLY A 191 17.24 18.02 -2.59
C GLY A 191 18.09 19.28 -2.37
N ASP A 192 19.42 19.21 -2.42
CA ASP A 192 20.26 20.41 -2.34
C ASP A 192 20.36 21.08 -3.72
N ARG A 193 19.93 22.34 -3.77
CA ARG A 193 19.95 23.22 -4.97
C ARG A 193 20.63 24.55 -4.69
N THR A 194 21.36 24.66 -3.58
CA THR A 194 22.05 25.89 -3.23
C THR A 194 23.12 26.22 -4.29
N PRO A 195 23.21 27.47 -4.78
CA PRO A 195 24.09 27.81 -5.91
C PRO A 195 25.56 27.44 -5.68
N CYS A 196 26.06 27.60 -4.44
CA CYS A 196 27.42 27.23 -4.08
C CYS A 196 27.65 25.71 -4.16
N THR A 197 26.77 24.90 -3.55
CA THR A 197 26.92 23.44 -3.56
C THR A 197 26.78 22.88 -4.96
N VAL A 198 25.86 23.44 -5.76
CA VAL A 198 25.66 23.05 -7.16
C VAL A 198 26.87 23.38 -8.03
N ALA A 199 27.54 24.51 -7.78
CA ALA A 199 28.76 24.88 -8.51
C ALA A 199 29.91 23.88 -8.24
N GLU A 200 30.02 23.41 -6.99
CA GLU A 200 31.02 22.39 -6.60
C GLU A 200 30.63 20.97 -7.03
N ASN A 201 29.33 20.68 -7.08
CA ASN A 201 28.77 19.37 -7.38
C ASN A 201 27.74 19.45 -8.53
N PRO A 202 28.19 19.64 -9.79
CA PRO A 202 27.28 19.84 -10.93
C PRO A 202 26.32 18.67 -11.19
N TRP A 203 26.69 17.46 -10.74
CA TRP A 203 25.88 16.25 -10.85
C TRP A 203 24.57 16.34 -10.06
N LEU A 204 24.42 17.26 -9.09
CA LEU A 204 23.16 17.52 -8.38
C LEU A 204 22.02 18.02 -9.29
N LEU A 205 22.33 18.51 -10.49
CA LEU A 205 21.30 18.94 -11.45
C LEU A 205 21.11 17.95 -12.61
N ASN A 206 22.18 17.24 -12.97
CA ASN A 206 22.27 16.57 -14.27
C ASN A 206 22.34 15.04 -14.19
N SER A 207 22.25 14.45 -13.00
CA SER A 207 22.28 12.99 -12.78
C SER A 207 20.92 12.37 -12.54
#